data_AF-A0A7R8VXR6-F1
#
_entry.id   AF-A0A7R8VXR6-F1
#
_cell.length_a   1.000
_cell.length_b   1.000
_cell.length_c   1.000
_cell.angle_alpha   90.00
_cell.angle_beta   90.00
_cell.angle_gamma   90.00
#
_symmetry.space_group_name_H-M   'P 1'
#
loop_
_entity.id
_entity.type
_entity.pdbx_description
1 polymer ?
#
loop_
_entity_poly.entity_id
_entity_poly.type
_entity_poly.pdbx_seq_one_letter_code
_entity_poly.pdbx_strand_id
1 'polypeptide(L)'
;MNPNSKIKNVGDILLNVSVYMKIKFILALIFPNISFLFKIRLFSTKAYKLLVDILKEVLSQRKINGTKNNDFLQFLLQIKDGLNFSSDAVFSCHGKSGRIQSSNESDTIALAVSVFTEAFEKTSAVLSATLLELASNEEIQETLRKEIDTAREQNSGGIGFEMIQGMKYLDMVLSGPSTIHTTLARATRTPDSLVHSPSHWLRAKI
;
A
#
# COMPACT_ATOMS: atom_id res chain seq x y z
N MET A 1 -2.06 -19.92 21.55
CA MET A 1 -1.68 -19.85 20.12
C MET A 1 -0.91 -21.10 19.74
N ASN A 2 -1.30 -21.79 18.66
CA ASN A 2 -0.65 -23.01 18.21
C ASN A 2 0.79 -22.70 17.74
N PRO A 3 1.84 -23.30 18.34
CA PRO A 3 3.23 -22.97 18.04
C PRO A 3 3.69 -23.35 16.62
N ASN A 4 2.91 -24.15 15.88
CA ASN A 4 3.24 -24.66 14.55
C ASN A 4 2.44 -24.01 13.40
N SER A 5 1.85 -22.83 13.59
CA SER A 5 1.10 -22.18 12.50
C SER A 5 2.06 -21.64 11.42
N LYS A 6 1.79 -21.97 10.15
CA LYS A 6 2.55 -21.47 8.99
C LYS A 6 2.64 -19.94 8.97
N ILE A 7 1.63 -19.26 9.52
CA ILE A 7 1.54 -17.79 9.61
C ILE A 7 2.59 -17.21 10.56
N LYS A 8 2.81 -17.83 11.73
CA LYS A 8 3.85 -17.39 12.68
C LYS A 8 5.25 -17.51 12.05
N ASN A 9 5.48 -18.61 11.33
CA ASN A 9 6.74 -18.87 10.64
C ASN A 9 7.01 -17.85 9.52
N VAL A 10 5.97 -17.44 8.78
CA VAL A 10 6.06 -16.35 7.80
C VAL A 10 6.38 -15.01 8.46
N GLY A 11 5.75 -14.72 9.61
CA GLY A 11 6.06 -13.53 10.40
C GLY A 11 7.53 -13.46 10.84
N ASP A 12 8.07 -14.55 11.39
CA ASP A 12 9.47 -14.62 11.81
C ASP A 12 10.44 -14.51 10.63
N ILE A 13 10.13 -15.09 9.47
CA ILE A 13 10.94 -14.98 8.25
C ILE A 13 10.89 -13.56 7.66
N LEU A 14 9.76 -12.87 7.77
CA LEU A 14 9.60 -11.49 7.29
C LEU A 14 10.29 -10.49 8.22
N LEU A 15 10.25 -10.69 9.53
CA LEU A 15 10.81 -9.78 10.51
C LEU A 15 12.32 -9.97 10.71
N ASN A 16 12.84 -11.19 10.50
CA ASN A 16 14.26 -11.50 10.61
C ASN A 16 15.02 -11.17 9.31
N VAL A 17 14.88 -9.93 8.85
CA VAL A 17 15.64 -9.39 7.72
C VAL A 17 17.09 -9.23 8.16
N SER A 18 17.99 -9.99 7.53
CA SER A 18 19.43 -9.92 7.77
C SER A 18 19.92 -8.46 7.77
N VAL A 19 20.76 -8.09 8.76
CA VAL A 19 21.35 -6.75 8.88
C VAL A 19 22.01 -6.30 7.57
N TYR A 20 22.58 -7.24 6.82
CA TYR A 20 23.12 -7.02 5.48
C TYR A 20 22.06 -6.48 4.49
N MET A 21 20.85 -7.03 4.49
CA MET A 21 19.76 -6.57 3.62
C MET A 21 19.27 -5.17 4.02
N LYS A 22 19.28 -4.84 5.33
CA LYS A 22 18.94 -3.49 5.81
C LYS A 22 19.97 -2.46 5.38
N ILE A 23 21.26 -2.74 5.55
CA ILE A 23 22.35 -1.86 5.10
C ILE A 23 22.28 -1.67 3.57
N LYS A 24 22.06 -2.75 2.83
CA LYS A 24 21.90 -2.73 1.37
C LYS A 24 20.71 -1.86 0.93
N PHE A 25 19.60 -1.91 1.67
CA PHE A 25 18.42 -1.07 1.42
C PHE A 25 18.71 0.41 1.66
N ILE A 26 19.38 0.75 2.77
CA ILE A 26 19.78 2.12 3.10
C ILE A 26 20.75 2.69 2.04
N LEU A 27 21.76 1.93 1.64
CA LEU A 27 22.69 2.34 0.57
C LEU A 27 21.97 2.56 -0.77
N ALA A 28 21.00 1.71 -1.10
CA ALA A 28 20.23 1.85 -2.33
C ALA A 28 19.34 3.11 -2.34
N LEU A 29 18.82 3.52 -1.17
CA LEU A 29 18.09 4.77 -1.02
C LEU A 29 18.99 6.00 -1.14
N ILE A 30 20.18 5.97 -0.54
CA ILE A 30 21.09 7.12 -0.56
C ILE A 30 21.74 7.29 -1.95
N PHE A 31 22.14 6.20 -2.60
CA PHE A 31 22.85 6.22 -3.89
C PHE A 31 22.08 5.45 -4.98
N PRO A 32 21.06 6.06 -5.61
CA PRO A 32 20.23 5.39 -6.62
C PRO A 32 21.02 4.96 -7.87
N ASN A 33 22.12 5.66 -8.20
CA ASN A 33 22.96 5.31 -9.36
C ASN A 33 23.78 4.02 -9.13
N ILE A 34 24.16 3.73 -7.89
CA ILE A 34 24.95 2.54 -7.53
C ILE A 34 24.04 1.31 -7.41
N SER A 35 22.82 1.50 -6.90
CA SER A 35 21.83 0.41 -6.79
C SER A 35 21.35 -0.10 -8.15
N PHE A 36 21.27 0.79 -9.15
CA PHE A 36 20.99 0.41 -10.54
C PHE A 36 22.10 -0.47 -11.13
N LEU A 37 23.37 -0.17 -10.83
CA LEU A 37 24.53 -0.94 -11.31
C LEU A 37 24.59 -2.35 -10.70
N PHE A 38 24.22 -2.50 -9.42
CA PHE A 38 24.33 -3.76 -8.67
C PHE A 38 23.08 -4.66 -8.68
N LYS A 39 22.02 -4.32 -9.45
CA LYS A 39 20.77 -5.11 -9.57
C LYS A 39 20.27 -5.66 -8.21
N ILE A 40 20.24 -4.79 -7.22
CA ILE A 40 19.93 -5.16 -5.84
C ILE A 40 18.45 -5.57 -5.75
N ARG A 41 18.18 -6.85 -5.48
CA ARG A 41 16.84 -7.33 -5.13
C ARG A 41 16.53 -6.95 -3.68
N LEU A 42 15.55 -6.08 -3.48
CA LEU A 42 15.16 -5.54 -2.17
C LEU A 42 14.24 -6.48 -1.39
N PHE A 43 13.53 -7.38 -2.07
CA PHE A 43 12.53 -8.27 -1.46
C PHE A 43 13.06 -9.68 -1.24
N SER A 44 12.62 -10.32 -0.14
CA SER A 44 12.93 -11.73 0.10
C SER A 44 12.24 -12.59 -0.97
N THR A 45 13.03 -13.38 -1.70
CA THR A 45 12.50 -14.21 -2.80
C THR A 45 11.49 -15.25 -2.29
N LYS A 46 11.58 -15.65 -1.02
CA LYS A 46 10.67 -16.60 -0.37
C LYS A 46 9.28 -16.02 -0.15
N ALA A 47 9.16 -14.82 0.43
CA ALA A 47 7.87 -14.19 0.68
C ALA A 47 7.16 -13.81 -0.62
N TYR A 48 7.92 -13.27 -1.58
CA TYR A 48 7.41 -12.97 -2.91
C TYR A 48 6.84 -14.22 -3.60
N LYS A 49 7.59 -15.33 -3.59
CA LYS A 49 7.15 -16.59 -4.19
C LYS A 49 5.86 -17.11 -3.54
N LEU A 50 5.77 -17.06 -2.21
CA LEU A 50 4.58 -17.47 -1.47
C LEU A 50 3.35 -16.63 -1.86
N LEU A 51 3.47 -15.30 -1.95
CA LEU A 51 2.38 -14.42 -2.38
C LEU A 51 1.93 -14.72 -3.81
N VAL A 52 2.88 -14.93 -4.72
CA VAL A 52 2.60 -15.32 -6.11
C VAL A 52 1.86 -16.65 -6.17
N ASP A 53 2.28 -17.64 -5.39
CA ASP A 53 1.67 -18.97 -5.38
C ASP A 53 0.23 -18.92 -4.84
N ILE A 54 -0.04 -18.13 -3.79
CA ILE A 54 -1.41 -17.91 -3.27
C ILE A 54 -2.28 -17.24 -4.34
N LEU A 55 -1.79 -16.18 -4.98
CA LEU A 55 -2.58 -15.46 -5.98
C LEU A 55 -2.90 -16.34 -7.20
N LYS A 56 -1.95 -17.17 -7.65
CA LYS A 56 -2.20 -18.13 -8.72
C LYS A 56 -3.28 -19.13 -8.36
N GLU A 57 -3.27 -19.64 -7.12
CA GLU A 57 -4.28 -20.56 -6.63
C GLU A 57 -5.66 -19.89 -6.55
N VAL A 58 -5.75 -18.65 -6.09
CA VAL A 58 -7.02 -17.90 -6.07
C VAL A 58 -7.55 -17.69 -7.50
N LEU A 59 -6.67 -17.36 -8.45
CA LEU A 59 -7.05 -17.17 -9.84
C LEU A 59 -7.46 -18.48 -10.53
N SER A 60 -6.79 -19.59 -10.25
CA SER A 60 -7.15 -20.91 -10.79
C SER A 60 -8.52 -21.35 -10.28
N GLN A 61 -8.80 -21.18 -8.99
CA GLN A 61 -10.11 -21.50 -8.40
C GLN A 61 -11.24 -20.67 -9.01
N ARG A 62 -11.01 -19.39 -9.30
CA ARG A 62 -12.00 -18.53 -9.99
C ARG A 62 -12.28 -18.98 -11.42
N LYS A 63 -11.24 -19.41 -12.14
CA LYS A 63 -11.40 -19.96 -13.51
C LYS A 63 -12.25 -21.24 -13.50
N ILE A 64 -12.05 -22.10 -12.50
CA ILE A 64 -12.81 -23.36 -12.35
C ILE A 64 -14.26 -23.09 -11.94
N ASN A 65 -14.48 -22.23 -10.94
CA ASN A 65 -15.80 -21.98 -10.39
C ASN A 65 -16.64 -20.98 -11.22
N GLY A 66 -16.01 -20.26 -12.16
CA GLY A 66 -16.66 -19.22 -12.96
C GLY A 66 -17.13 -18.00 -12.15
N THR A 67 -16.62 -17.82 -10.92
CA THR A 67 -17.07 -16.76 -10.00
C THR A 67 -16.46 -15.41 -10.38
N LYS A 68 -17.32 -14.45 -10.70
CA LYS A 68 -16.96 -13.04 -10.89
C LYS A 68 -17.33 -12.26 -9.63
N ASN A 69 -16.35 -12.05 -8.76
CA ASN A 69 -16.50 -11.21 -7.57
C ASN A 69 -16.16 -9.76 -7.93
N ASN A 70 -16.92 -8.79 -7.43
CA ASN A 70 -16.60 -7.38 -7.66
C ASN A 70 -15.48 -6.91 -6.71
N ASP A 71 -14.25 -7.39 -6.95
CA ASP A 71 -13.08 -7.13 -6.12
C ASP A 71 -11.87 -6.65 -6.94
N PHE A 72 -10.81 -6.26 -6.23
CA PHE A 72 -9.58 -5.76 -6.82
C PHE A 72 -8.94 -6.73 -7.82
N LEU A 73 -8.98 -8.05 -7.55
CA LEU A 73 -8.41 -9.04 -8.48
C LEU A 73 -9.24 -9.14 -9.76
N GLN A 74 -10.56 -9.03 -9.67
CA GLN A 74 -11.43 -8.97 -10.84
C GLN A 74 -11.18 -7.69 -11.66
N PHE A 75 -10.95 -6.57 -10.99
CA PHE A 75 -10.56 -5.31 -11.64
C PHE A 75 -9.22 -5.46 -12.39
N LEU A 76 -8.21 -6.08 -11.77
CA LEU A 76 -6.93 -6.36 -12.42
C LEU A 76 -7.07 -7.30 -13.64
N LEU A 77 -7.97 -8.30 -13.57
CA LEU A 77 -8.28 -9.16 -14.72
C LEU A 77 -8.96 -8.38 -15.85
N GLN A 78 -9.85 -7.44 -15.53
CA GLN A 78 -10.47 -6.56 -16.53
C GLN A 78 -9.45 -5.63 -17.20
N ILE A 79 -8.45 -5.14 -16.45
CA ILE A 79 -7.30 -4.40 -17.01
C ILE A 79 -6.51 -5.30 -17.97
N LYS A 80 -6.22 -6.54 -17.56
CA LYS A 80 -5.50 -7.53 -18.37
C LYS A 80 -6.23 -7.82 -19.70
N ASP A 81 -7.54 -8.03 -19.64
CA ASP A 81 -8.35 -8.37 -20.83
C ASP A 81 -8.60 -7.16 -21.75
N GLY A 82 -8.13 -5.97 -21.36
CA GLY A 82 -8.32 -4.71 -22.07
C GLY A 82 -9.66 -4.07 -21.71
N LEU A 83 -9.62 -3.03 -20.88
CA LEU A 83 -10.84 -2.31 -20.46
C LEU A 83 -11.53 -1.64 -21.66
N ASN A 84 -12.81 -1.99 -21.87
CA ASN A 84 -13.82 -1.19 -22.57
C ASN A 84 -14.66 -0.40 -21.54
N PHE A 85 -14.04 0.28 -20.57
CA PHE A 85 -14.76 1.21 -19.71
C PHE A 85 -14.75 2.61 -20.32
N SER A 86 -15.93 3.21 -20.42
CA SER A 86 -16.08 4.63 -20.72
C SER A 86 -15.27 5.48 -19.71
N SER A 87 -14.23 6.10 -20.24
CA SER A 87 -13.61 7.37 -19.86
C SER A 87 -13.03 7.66 -18.45
N ASP A 88 -13.33 6.95 -17.36
CA ASP A 88 -13.08 7.58 -16.02
C ASP A 88 -12.05 6.91 -15.09
N ALA A 89 -11.44 5.78 -15.45
CA ALA A 89 -10.38 5.15 -14.64
C ALA A 89 -8.99 5.44 -15.24
N VAL A 90 -8.47 6.65 -15.03
CA VAL A 90 -7.15 7.07 -15.50
C VAL A 90 -6.08 6.74 -14.44
N PHE A 91 -5.37 5.62 -14.63
CA PHE A 91 -4.02 5.48 -14.07
C PHE A 91 -3.02 6.03 -15.10
N SER A 92 -2.87 7.36 -15.14
CA SER A 92 -1.86 8.02 -15.98
C SER A 92 -0.53 8.07 -15.23
N CYS A 93 0.35 7.11 -15.51
CA CYS A 93 1.78 7.34 -15.39
C CYS A 93 2.31 7.64 -16.80
N HIS A 94 2.80 8.86 -16.99
CA HIS A 94 3.23 9.48 -18.26
C HIS A 94 2.11 9.75 -19.27
N GLY A 95 1.98 11.03 -19.66
CA GLY A 95 0.99 11.56 -20.61
C GLY A 95 1.09 11.05 -22.05
N LYS A 96 0.94 9.73 -22.23
CA LYS A 96 0.57 9.11 -23.50
C LYS A 96 -0.61 8.20 -23.20
N SER A 97 -1.75 8.47 -23.83
CA SER A 97 -2.90 7.56 -23.86
C SER A 97 -2.49 6.30 -24.62
N GLY A 98 -1.79 5.41 -23.92
CA GLY A 98 -1.45 4.07 -24.36
C GLY A 98 -2.41 3.11 -23.71
N ARG A 99 -3.02 2.23 -24.50
CA ARG A 99 -3.80 1.10 -23.97
C ARG A 99 -2.90 0.36 -22.98
N ILE A 100 -3.20 0.42 -21.68
CA ILE A 100 -2.54 -0.41 -20.67
C ILE A 100 -3.07 -1.82 -20.90
N GLN A 101 -2.48 -2.52 -21.88
CA GLN A 101 -2.74 -3.92 -22.12
C GLN A 101 -1.64 -4.69 -21.38
N SER A 102 -1.93 -5.09 -20.15
CA SER A 102 -1.13 -6.09 -19.44
C SER A 102 -1.37 -7.42 -20.16
N SER A 103 -0.56 -7.76 -21.17
CA SER A 103 -0.81 -8.92 -22.03
C SER A 103 -0.65 -10.26 -21.31
N ASN A 104 0.08 -10.31 -20.19
CA ASN A 104 0.39 -11.55 -19.48
C ASN A 104 -0.22 -11.62 -18.07
N GLU A 105 -0.67 -12.83 -17.68
CA GLU A 105 -1.15 -13.16 -16.32
C GLU A 105 -0.07 -12.92 -15.25
N SER A 106 1.22 -13.05 -15.62
CA SER A 106 2.35 -12.73 -14.75
C SER A 106 2.38 -11.27 -14.31
N ASP A 107 2.00 -10.36 -15.19
CA ASP A 107 2.07 -8.92 -14.94
C ASP A 107 0.92 -8.48 -14.03
N THR A 108 -0.26 -9.09 -14.23
CA THR A 108 -1.41 -8.95 -13.33
C THR A 108 -1.08 -9.42 -11.92
N ILE A 109 -0.41 -10.58 -11.79
CA ILE A 109 0.03 -11.10 -10.49
C ILE A 109 1.11 -10.19 -9.89
N ALA A 110 2.08 -9.74 -10.68
CA ALA A 110 3.14 -8.85 -10.20
C ALA A 110 2.56 -7.52 -9.67
N LEU A 111 1.57 -6.95 -10.36
CA LEU A 111 0.87 -5.74 -9.95
C LEU A 111 0.08 -5.97 -8.65
N ALA A 112 -0.65 -7.09 -8.54
CA ALA A 112 -1.37 -7.45 -7.33
C ALA A 112 -0.44 -7.59 -6.12
N VAL A 113 0.70 -8.26 -6.29
CA VAL A 113 1.72 -8.42 -5.24
C VAL A 113 2.32 -7.07 -4.84
N SER A 114 2.58 -6.19 -5.81
CA SER A 114 3.18 -4.88 -5.55
C SER A 114 2.22 -4.00 -4.75
N VAL A 115 0.96 -3.88 -5.19
CA VAL A 115 -0.08 -3.11 -4.49
C VAL A 115 -0.30 -3.66 -3.08
N PHE A 116 -0.37 -4.98 -2.90
CA PHE A 116 -0.50 -5.60 -1.59
C PHE A 116 0.68 -5.26 -0.67
N THR A 117 1.91 -5.36 -1.18
CA THR A 117 3.12 -5.11 -0.39
C THR A 117 3.20 -3.65 0.04
N GLU A 118 2.97 -2.72 -0.89
CA GLU A 118 2.98 -1.29 -0.60
C GLU A 118 1.87 -0.90 0.38
N ALA A 119 0.65 -1.42 0.20
CA ALA A 119 -0.46 -1.14 1.10
C ALA A 119 -0.21 -1.71 2.49
N PHE A 120 0.34 -2.93 2.58
CA PHE A 120 0.65 -3.57 3.86
C PHE A 120 1.68 -2.77 4.67
N GLU A 121 2.78 -2.35 4.04
CA GLU A 121 3.81 -1.56 4.71
C GLU A 121 3.25 -0.22 5.23
N LYS A 122 2.49 0.50 4.39
CA LYS A 122 1.88 1.78 4.76
C LYS A 122 0.87 1.61 5.90
N THR A 123 -0.08 0.70 5.76
CA THR A 123 -1.14 0.50 6.77
C THR A 123 -0.57 0.00 8.09
N SER A 124 0.39 -0.92 8.07
CA SER A 124 1.02 -1.41 9.31
C SER A 124 1.79 -0.32 10.05
N ALA A 125 2.50 0.56 9.33
CA ALA A 125 3.20 1.69 9.91
C ALA A 125 2.22 2.70 10.55
N VAL A 126 1.16 3.08 9.82
CA VAL A 126 0.13 4.00 10.32
C VAL A 126 -0.54 3.42 11.57
N LEU A 127 -1.02 2.17 11.52
CA LEU A 127 -1.69 1.53 12.66
C LEU A 127 -0.77 1.45 13.88
N SER A 128 0.50 1.09 13.69
CA SER A 128 1.46 0.99 14.79
C SER A 128 1.71 2.35 15.44
N ALA A 129 1.85 3.40 14.63
CA ALA A 129 2.03 4.75 15.13
C ALA A 129 0.77 5.28 15.84
N THR A 130 -0.42 5.09 15.26
CA THR A 130 -1.68 5.46 15.90
C THR A 130 -1.86 4.78 17.25
N LEU A 131 -1.61 3.47 17.33
CA LEU A 131 -1.72 2.73 18.60
C LEU A 131 -0.71 3.21 19.64
N LEU A 132 0.50 3.60 19.21
CA LEU A 132 1.52 4.15 20.09
C LEU A 132 1.11 5.52 20.65
N GLU A 133 0.58 6.41 19.81
CA GLU A 133 0.09 7.72 20.23
C GLU A 133 -1.12 7.60 21.17
N LEU A 134 -2.04 6.67 20.88
CA LEU A 134 -3.20 6.40 21.75
C LEU A 134 -2.77 5.85 23.12
N ALA A 135 -1.83 4.90 23.15
CA ALA A 135 -1.33 4.34 24.40
C ALA A 135 -0.58 5.37 25.27
N SER A 136 -0.02 6.42 24.65
CA SER A 136 0.68 7.50 25.34
C SER A 136 -0.24 8.63 25.81
N ASN A 137 -1.45 8.73 25.24
CA ASN A 137 -2.41 9.80 25.50
C ASN A 137 -3.80 9.24 25.84
N GLU A 138 -4.00 8.88 27.10
CA GLU A 138 -5.24 8.25 27.59
C GLU A 138 -6.49 9.12 27.34
N GLU A 139 -6.37 10.45 27.41
CA GLU A 139 -7.48 11.38 27.13
C GLU A 139 -7.98 11.28 25.68
N ILE A 140 -7.05 11.16 24.71
CA ILE A 140 -7.38 11.00 23.29
C ILE A 140 -8.02 9.64 23.07
N GLN A 141 -7.48 8.60 23.69
CA GLN A 141 -8.01 7.24 23.61
C GLN A 141 -9.43 7.15 24.17
N GLU A 142 -9.70 7.78 25.30
CA GLU A 142 -11.01 7.76 25.93
C GLU A 142 -12.05 8.57 25.14
N THR A 143 -11.62 9.69 24.54
CA THR A 143 -12.47 10.49 23.64
C THR A 143 -12.85 9.69 22.39
N LEU A 144 -11.88 9.00 21.77
CA LEU A 144 -12.13 8.14 20.61
C LEU A 144 -13.05 6.96 20.95
N ARG A 145 -12.86 6.32 22.10
CA ARG A 145 -13.74 5.24 22.56
C ARG A 145 -15.17 5.71 22.72
N LYS A 146 -15.39 6.87 23.34
CA LYS A 146 -16.73 7.47 23.46
C LYS A 146 -17.38 7.72 22.11
N GLU A 147 -16.63 8.20 21.11
CA GLU A 147 -17.16 8.35 19.74
C GLU A 147 -17.57 6.99 19.16
N ILE A 148 -16.72 5.96 19.28
CA ILE A 148 -16.99 4.62 18.77
C ILE A 148 -18.22 4.00 19.42
N ASP A 149 -18.33 4.08 20.75
CA ASP A 149 -19.46 3.52 21.51
C ASP A 149 -20.77 4.23 21.14
N THR A 150 -20.73 5.57 21.06
CA THR A 150 -21.89 6.37 20.62
C THR A 150 -22.34 6.00 19.20
N ALA A 151 -21.38 5.89 18.26
CA ALA A 151 -21.68 5.52 16.89
C ALA A 151 -22.21 4.07 16.80
N ARG A 152 -21.74 3.17 17.66
CA ARG A 152 -22.20 1.77 17.70
C ARG A 152 -23.61 1.66 18.25
N GLU A 153 -23.95 2.41 19.30
CA GLU A 153 -25.31 2.48 19.84
C GLU A 153 -26.31 2.99 18.79
N GLN A 154 -25.93 4.03 18.04
CA GLN A 154 -26.75 4.58 16.96
C GLN A 154 -26.99 3.59 15.80
N ASN A 155 -26.06 2.66 15.56
CA ASN A 155 -26.13 1.67 14.48
C ASN A 155 -26.62 0.29 14.96
N SER A 156 -27.38 0.23 16.06
CA SER A 156 -27.92 -1.03 16.61
C SER A 156 -26.84 -2.10 16.89
N GLY A 157 -25.64 -1.67 17.27
CA GLY A 157 -24.51 -2.54 17.56
C GLY A 157 -23.71 -3.01 16.36
N GLY A 158 -24.15 -2.70 15.13
CA GLY A 158 -23.47 -3.06 13.89
C GLY A 158 -22.32 -2.11 13.53
N ILE A 159 -21.23 -2.65 13.00
CA ILE A 159 -20.13 -1.87 12.43
C ILE A 159 -20.33 -1.83 10.92
N GLY A 160 -20.95 -0.76 10.42
CA GLY A 160 -21.22 -0.51 9.01
C GLY A 160 -20.22 0.45 8.36
N PHE A 161 -20.22 0.53 7.03
CA PHE A 161 -19.37 1.47 6.29
C PHE A 161 -19.75 2.93 6.60
N GLU A 162 -21.06 3.20 6.63
CA GLU A 162 -21.63 4.51 6.90
C GLU A 162 -21.31 4.97 8.33
N MET A 163 -21.33 4.04 9.28
CA MET A 163 -20.90 4.31 10.66
C MET A 163 -19.44 4.77 10.69
N ILE A 164 -18.54 4.01 10.05
CA ILE A 164 -17.10 4.33 10.06
C ILE A 164 -16.84 5.68 9.39
N GLN A 165 -17.51 5.95 8.27
CA GLN A 165 -17.40 7.21 7.55
C GLN A 165 -17.93 8.41 8.38
N GLY A 166 -18.86 8.17 9.30
CA GLY A 166 -19.42 9.18 10.19
C GLY A 166 -18.53 9.56 11.38
N MET A 167 -17.48 8.77 11.69
CA MET A 167 -16.59 9.00 12.83
C MET A 167 -15.53 10.06 12.50
N LYS A 168 -15.78 11.30 12.92
CA LYS A 168 -14.90 12.44 12.63
C LYS A 168 -13.64 12.44 13.48
N TYR A 169 -13.75 12.04 14.75
CA TYR A 169 -12.61 12.01 15.66
C TYR A 169 -11.66 10.87 15.29
N LEU A 170 -12.18 9.72 14.86
CA LEU A 170 -11.38 8.66 14.26
C LEU A 170 -10.55 9.15 13.05
N ASP A 171 -11.14 9.91 12.13
CA ASP A 171 -10.42 10.46 10.97
C ASP A 171 -9.30 11.42 11.41
N MET A 172 -9.57 12.28 12.39
CA MET A 172 -8.55 13.16 12.98
C MET A 172 -7.40 12.36 13.60
N VAL A 173 -7.71 11.32 14.39
CA VAL A 173 -6.70 10.45 15.04
C VAL A 173 -5.86 9.67 14.02
N LEU A 174 -6.42 9.26 12.88
CA LEU A 174 -5.68 8.56 11.82
C LEU A 174 -4.84 9.50 10.95
N SER A 175 -5.27 10.75 10.80
CA SER A 175 -4.57 11.76 9.98
C SER A 175 -3.24 12.22 10.56
N GLY A 176 -3.15 12.33 11.90
CA GLY A 176 -1.96 12.79 12.62
C GLY A 176 -0.73 11.89 12.36
N PRO A 177 -0.79 10.60 12.72
CA PRO A 177 0.29 9.65 12.49
C PRO A 177 0.73 9.57 11.02
N SER A 178 -0.22 9.68 10.09
CA SER A 178 0.09 9.65 8.65
C SER A 178 0.95 10.84 8.20
N THR A 179 0.74 12.00 8.81
CA THR A 179 1.49 13.25 8.53
C THR A 179 2.87 13.23 9.19
N ILE A 180 2.97 12.68 10.41
CA ILE A 180 4.23 12.65 11.17
C ILE A 180 5.13 11.49 10.72
N HIS A 181 4.56 10.32 10.47
CA HIS A 181 5.28 9.08 10.16
C HIS A 181 5.21 8.69 8.69
N THR A 182 5.10 9.66 7.78
CA THR A 182 5.07 9.41 6.33
C THR A 182 6.23 8.50 5.91
N THR A 183 5.92 7.27 5.49
CA THR A 183 6.92 6.24 5.13
C THR A 183 7.68 6.57 3.84
N LEU A 184 7.15 7.48 3.00
CA LEU A 184 7.80 7.97 1.79
C LEU A 184 8.28 9.41 1.94
N ALA A 185 9.41 9.59 2.63
CA ALA A 185 10.00 10.91 2.86
C ALA A 185 10.57 11.59 1.59
N ARG A 186 10.79 10.84 0.50
CA ARG A 186 11.47 11.36 -0.70
C ARG A 186 10.88 10.84 -1.99
N ALA A 187 10.26 11.74 -2.76
CA ALA A 187 9.90 11.50 -4.16
C ALA A 187 11.05 11.95 -5.07
N THR A 188 11.70 11.01 -5.75
CA THR A 188 12.71 11.34 -6.77
C THR A 188 12.06 11.39 -8.15
N ARG A 189 12.31 12.46 -8.89
CA ARG A 189 11.95 12.57 -10.32
C ARG A 189 13.21 12.66 -11.14
N THR A 190 13.29 11.90 -12.23
CA THR A 190 14.32 12.07 -13.26
C THR A 190 13.75 12.98 -14.35
N PRO A 191 14.36 14.15 -14.63
CA PRO A 191 13.86 15.02 -15.69
C PRO A 191 14.15 14.40 -17.07
N ASP A 192 13.09 14.16 -17.85
CA ASP A 192 13.18 13.66 -19.23
C ASP A 192 13.56 14.77 -20.24
N SER A 193 13.45 16.04 -19.83
CA SER A 193 13.82 17.22 -20.62
C SER A 193 14.29 18.36 -19.70
N LEU A 194 15.02 19.34 -20.26
CA LEU A 194 15.46 20.53 -19.55
C LEU A 194 14.23 21.40 -19.20
N VAL A 195 13.63 21.15 -18.03
CA VAL A 195 12.56 21.99 -17.49
C VAL A 195 13.19 23.31 -17.06
N HIS A 196 12.91 24.38 -17.80
CA HIS A 196 13.24 25.74 -17.39
C HIS A 196 12.40 26.10 -16.16
N SER A 197 13.04 26.20 -15.00
CA SER A 197 12.40 26.70 -13.78
C SER A 197 11.92 28.14 -14.04
N PRO A 198 10.64 28.46 -13.82
CA PRO A 198 10.17 29.82 -14.00
C PRO A 198 10.84 30.75 -12.97
N SER A 199 11.71 31.64 -13.44
CA SER A 199 12.52 32.55 -12.59
C SER A 199 11.71 33.59 -11.80
N HIS A 200 10.39 33.61 -11.94
CA HIS A 200 9.49 34.56 -11.26
C HIS A 200 9.16 34.18 -9.81
N TRP A 201 9.35 32.92 -9.39
CA TRP A 201 9.07 32.49 -8.01
C TRP A 201 10.12 32.94 -6.99
N LEU A 202 11.32 33.32 -7.44
CA LEU A 202 12.42 33.74 -6.55
C LEU A 202 12.39 35.23 -6.17
N ARG A 203 11.46 36.04 -6.73
CA ARG A 203 11.37 37.49 -6.47
C ARG A 203 10.28 37.92 -5.48
N ALA A 204 9.54 37.00 -4.89
CA ALA A 204 8.43 37.33 -3.97
C ALA A 204 8.78 37.21 -2.47
N LYS A 205 10.06 37.08 -2.12
CA LYS A 205 10.52 37.13 -0.71
C LYS A 205 11.86 37.87 -0.59
N ILE A 206 11.83 39.19 -0.74
CA ILE A 206 12.64 40.15 0.03
C ILE A 206 11.75 41.37 0.25
#